data_AF-A0A976L2I2-F1
#
_entry.id   AF-A0A976L2I2-F1
#
_cell.length_a   1.000
_cell.length_b   1.000
_cell.length_c   1.000
_cell.angle_alpha   90.00
_cell.angle_beta   90.00
_cell.angle_gamma   90.00
#
_symmetry.space_group_name_H-M   'P 1'
#
loop_
_entity.id
_entity.type
_entity.pdbx_description
1 polymer ?
#
loop_
_entity_poly.entity_id
_entity_poly.type
_entity_poly.pdbx_seq_one_letter_code
_entity_poly.pdbx_strand_id
1 'polypeptide(L)' 'MAKVQSFADKAAKLAKKAEGMVICPDTKKETRIINVHLVEAVKSEKGSYKFLDRKLKVYESTYKPYIQ' A
#
# COMPACT_ATOMS: atom_id res chain seq x y z
N MET A 1 38.54 3.74 14.58
CA MET A 1 37.60 4.75 14.01
C MET A 1 36.40 4.04 13.43
N ALA A 2 35.28 3.97 14.14
CA ALA A 2 34.05 3.44 13.59
C ALA A 2 33.46 4.49 12.62
N LYS A 3 33.37 4.13 11.34
CA LYS A 3 32.84 4.98 10.28
C LYS A 3 31.35 5.24 10.60
N VAL A 4 31.05 6.39 11.19
CA VAL A 4 29.69 6.78 11.58
C VAL A 4 28.87 6.91 10.29
N GLN A 5 27.99 5.93 10.07
CA GLN A 5 27.16 5.89 8.88
C GLN A 5 26.15 7.04 8.93
N SER A 6 26.18 7.91 7.92
CA SER A 6 25.32 9.09 7.86
C SER A 6 23.84 8.69 7.89
N PHE A 7 23.00 9.53 8.48
CA PHE A 7 21.54 9.33 8.49
C PHE A 7 20.99 9.15 7.07
N ALA A 8 21.60 9.83 6.09
CA ALA A 8 21.27 9.68 4.67
C ALA A 8 21.50 8.26 4.13
N ASP A 9 22.59 7.59 4.52
CA ASP A 9 22.87 6.20 4.13
C ASP A 9 21.86 5.23 4.76
N LYS A 10 21.44 5.48 6.00
CA LYS A 10 20.39 4.67 6.66
C LYS A 10 19.03 4.88 6.00
N ALA A 11 18.66 6.13 5.70
CA ALA A 11 17.41 6.47 5.03
C ALA A 11 17.35 5.87 3.60
N ALA A 12 18.43 5.96 2.83
CA ALA A 12 18.51 5.36 1.49
C ALA A 12 18.39 3.82 1.52
N LYS A 13 18.96 3.18 2.54
CA LYS A 13 18.90 1.71 2.71
C LYS A 13 17.52 1.24 3.19
N LEU A 14 16.79 2.07 3.93
CA LEU A 14 15.40 1.84 4.33
C LEU A 14 14.41 2.11 3.19
N ALA A 15 14.65 3.16 2.40
CA ALA A 15 13.81 3.52 1.25
C ALA A 15 13.84 2.47 0.13
N LYS A 16 14.99 1.80 -0.09
CA LYS A 16 15.15 0.77 -1.14
C LYS A 16 14.47 -0.57 -0.87
N LYS A 17 13.81 -0.77 0.28
CA LYS A 17 13.37 -2.10 0.74
C LYS A 17 11.86 -2.34 0.79
N ALA A 18 11.02 -1.41 0.36
CA ALA A 18 9.57 -1.54 0.59
C ALA A 18 8.70 -1.44 -0.66
N GLU A 19 9.25 -1.52 -1.87
CA GLU A 19 8.43 -1.82 -3.04
C GLU A 19 8.16 -3.33 -3.02
N GLY A 20 7.05 -3.73 -2.36
CA GLY A 20 6.57 -5.11 -2.34
C GLY A 20 6.13 -5.53 -3.74
N MET A 21 7.10 -5.90 -4.58
CA MET A 21 6.83 -6.53 -5.86
C MET A 21 6.33 -7.95 -5.60
N VAL A 22 5.16 -8.25 -6.14
CA VAL A 22 4.50 -9.55 -6.05
C VAL A 22 4.11 -10.00 -7.44
N ILE A 23 3.92 -11.30 -7.62
CA ILE A 23 3.38 -11.83 -8.87
C ILE A 23 1.85 -11.74 -8.79
N CYS A 24 1.24 -11.03 -9.72
CA CYS A 24 -0.22 -10.98 -9.82
C CYS A 24 -0.75 -12.37 -10.22
N PRO A 25 -1.68 -12.98 -9.48
CA PRO A 25 -2.21 -14.30 -9.82
C PRO A 25 -2.96 -14.32 -11.16
N ASP A 26 -3.58 -13.20 -11.55
CA ASP A 26 -4.32 -13.09 -12.81
C ASP A 26 -3.40 -12.94 -14.04
N THR A 27 -2.41 -12.07 -13.96
CA THR A 27 -1.56 -11.72 -15.11
C THR A 27 -0.24 -12.47 -15.13
N LYS A 28 0.12 -13.16 -14.03
CA LYS A 28 1.42 -13.82 -13.79
C LYS A 28 2.64 -12.91 -13.96
N LYS A 29 2.41 -11.60 -14.00
CA LYS A 29 3.46 -10.58 -14.12
C LYS A 29 3.84 -10.06 -12.75
N GLU A 30 5.09 -9.64 -12.63
CA GLU A 30 5.57 -8.87 -11.48
C GLU A 30 4.83 -7.52 -11.46
N THR A 31 4.27 -7.19 -10.31
CA THR A 31 3.48 -5.98 -10.10
C THR A 31 3.78 -5.44 -8.71
N ARG A 32 3.72 -4.12 -8.54
CA ARG A 32 3.87 -3.51 -7.22
C ARG A 32 2.57 -3.60 -6.43
N ILE A 33 2.65 -3.73 -5.11
CA ILE A 33 1.50 -3.52 -4.22
C ILE A 33 1.41 -2.03 -3.91
N ILE A 34 0.22 -1.47 -4.12
CA ILE A 34 -0.10 -0.10 -3.70
C ILE A 34 -1.09 -0.14 -2.54
N ASN A 35 -0.91 0.74 -1.56
CA ASN A 35 -1.88 0.96 -0.48
C ASN A 35 -2.87 2.03 -0.93
N VAL A 36 -4.16 1.73 -0.90
CA VAL A 36 -5.25 2.60 -1.34
C VAL A 36 -6.16 2.90 -0.15
N HIS A 37 -6.60 4.15 -0.03
CA HIS A 37 -7.61 4.58 0.92
C HIS A 37 -8.96 4.67 0.21
N LEU A 38 -9.89 3.80 0.61
CA LEU A 38 -11.25 3.81 0.10
C LEU A 38 -12.14 4.54 1.12
N VAL A 39 -12.72 5.68 0.72
CA VAL A 39 -13.65 6.43 1.56
C VAL A 39 -15.07 6.14 1.10
N GLU A 40 -15.80 5.32 1.86
CA GLU A 40 -17.21 5.01 1.58
C GLU A 40 -18.11 5.88 2.46
N ALA A 41 -19.03 6.62 1.85
CA ALA A 41 -20.06 7.36 2.58
C ALA A 41 -21.31 6.49 2.74
N VAL A 42 -21.58 6.04 3.97
CA VAL A 42 -22.77 5.24 4.30
C VAL A 42 -23.80 6.14 4.98
N LYS A 43 -24.99 6.24 4.39
CA LYS A 43 -26.12 6.96 5.01
C LYS A 43 -26.67 6.12 6.15
N SER A 44 -26.58 6.62 7.38
CA SER A 44 -27.18 5.95 8.54
C SER A 44 -28.71 6.12 8.52
N GLU A 45 -29.44 5.18 9.13
CA GLU A 45 -30.90 5.22 9.23
C GLU A 45 -31.44 6.49 9.89
N LYS A 46 -30.60 7.19 10.69
CA LYS A 46 -30.94 8.46 11.34
C LYS A 46 -30.57 9.70 10.53
N GLY A 47 -30.25 9.55 9.23
CA GLY A 47 -30.01 10.66 8.31
C GLY A 47 -28.59 11.26 8.36
N SER A 48 -27.69 10.73 9.21
CA SER A 48 -26.28 11.14 9.26
C SER A 48 -25.41 10.32 8.31
N TYR A 49 -24.48 10.96 7.60
CA TYR A 49 -23.48 10.28 6.78
C TYR A 49 -22.31 9.82 7.65
N LYS A 50 -21.97 8.53 7.59
CA LYS A 50 -20.76 7.99 8.20
C LYS A 50 -19.75 7.73 7.08
N PHE A 51 -18.54 8.26 7.23
CA PHE A 51 -17.43 7.99 6.33
C PHE A 51 -16.64 6.81 6.89
N LEU A 52 -16.57 5.72 6.14
CA LEU A 52 -15.73 4.57 6.44
C LEU A 52 -14.45 4.71 5.61
N ASP A 53 -13.33 4.99 6.27
CA ASP A 53 -12.00 4.90 5.65
C ASP A 53 -11.51 3.46 5.76
N ARG A 54 -11.32 2.80 4.62
CA ARG A 54 -10.74 1.45 4.54
C ARG A 54 -9.40 1.54 3.84
N LYS A 55 -8.35 1.08 4.53
CA LYS A 55 -7.02 0.88 3.94
C LYS A 55 -6.98 -0.49 3.27
N LEU A 56 -6.77 -0.50 1.95
CA LEU A 56 -6.70 -1.71 1.13
C LEU A 56 -5.34 -1.79 0.45
N LYS A 57 -4.89 -3.00 0.15
CA LYS A 57 -3.74 -3.26 -0.72
C LYS A 57 -4.27 -3.77 -2.06
N VAL A 58 -3.80 -3.22 -3.17
CA VAL A 58 -4.16 -3.70 -4.50
C VAL A 58 -2.92 -3.93 -5.36
N TYR A 59 -3.04 -4.82 -6.35
CA TYR A 59 -2.04 -5.00 -7.39
C TYR A 59 -2.05 -3.78 -8.33
N GLU A 60 -0.90 -3.18 -8.59
CA GLU A 60 -0.78 -2.06 -9.54
C GLU A 60 -1.27 -2.41 -10.96
N SER A 61 -1.01 -3.64 -11.42
CA SER A 61 -1.32 -4.07 -12.79
C SER A 61 -2.81 -4.29 -13.06
N THR A 62 -3.60 -4.63 -12.05
CA THR A 62 -5.03 -4.97 -12.22
C THR A 62 -5.96 -4.16 -11.32
N TYR A 63 -5.41 -3.38 -10.38
CA TYR A 63 -6.13 -2.72 -9.28
C TYR A 63 -7.04 -3.65 -8.45
N LYS A 64 -6.85 -4.96 -8.58
CA LYS A 64 -7.58 -5.96 -7.80
C LYS A 64 -7.02 -6.04 -6.38
N PRO A 65 -7.87 -6.35 -5.38
CA PRO A 65 -7.43 -6.52 -4.00
C PRO A 65 -6.35 -7.60 -3.90
N TYR A 66 -5.28 -7.26 -3.19
CA TYR A 66 -4.24 -8.19 -2.80
C TYR A 66 -4.78 -9.07 -1.67
N ILE A 67 -5.07 -10.34 -1.98
CA ILE A 67 -5.46 -11.35 -0.99
C ILE A 67 -4.17 -12.05 -0.57
N GLN A 68 -3.78 -11.85 0.69
CA GLN A 68 -2.57 -12.42 1.29
C GLN A 68 -2.79 -13.86 1.74
#